data_AF-A0A9D2QXK3-F1
#
_entry.id   AF-A0A9D2QXK3-F1
#
_cell.length_a   1.000
_cell.length_b   1.000
_cell.length_c   1.000
_cell.angle_alpha   90.00
_cell.angle_beta   90.00
_cell.angle_gamma   90.00
#
_symmetry.space_group_name_H-M   'P 1'
#
loop_
_entity.id
_entity.type
_entity.pdbx_description
1 polymer ?
#
loop_
_entity_poly.entity_id
_entity_poly.type
_entity_poly.pdbx_seq_one_letter_code
_entity_poly.pdbx_strand_id
1 'polypeptide(L)'
;GGGAETLTGIGKEGGNGEYINHVEETAGKEEEADMYRYRYETEEDGEKEIHEFQWITNIELTKKNLEEMIEAGRGRWKIENEGFNNQKNGIYDIEHLNSRDSNAMKNHYLITQIADIVMQIYLSFSPLRKEIGQSIKNTSSGLLESFRRHTVTDEDVSYISKYTTVYLE
;
A
#
# COMPACT_ATOMS: atom_id res chain seq x y z
N GLY A 1 -23.79 22.66 -12.60
CA GLY A 1 -23.33 21.40 -11.99
C GLY A 1 -22.76 20.55 -13.08
N GLY A 2 -21.45 20.27 -13.02
CA GLY A 2 -20.79 19.35 -13.94
C GLY A 2 -21.42 17.97 -13.80
N GLY A 3 -21.88 17.40 -14.91
CA GLY A 3 -22.36 16.02 -14.91
C GLY A 3 -21.22 15.06 -14.57
N ALA A 4 -21.55 13.87 -14.07
CA ALA A 4 -20.56 12.83 -13.87
C ALA A 4 -19.83 12.55 -15.19
N GLU A 5 -18.50 12.58 -15.16
CA GLU A 5 -17.67 12.27 -16.31
C GLU A 5 -17.25 10.80 -16.28
N THR A 6 -17.24 10.15 -17.44
CA THR A 6 -16.92 8.73 -17.57
C THR A 6 -15.73 8.52 -18.48
N LEU A 7 -14.86 7.59 -18.11
CA LEU A 7 -13.77 7.05 -18.90
C LEU A 7 -13.89 5.53 -18.94
N THR A 8 -13.65 4.95 -20.11
CA THR A 8 -13.77 3.51 -20.35
C THR A 8 -12.44 2.94 -20.83
N GLY A 9 -12.16 1.67 -20.51
CA GLY A 9 -10.93 1.01 -20.92
C GLY A 9 -9.69 1.51 -20.16
N ILE A 10 -9.87 1.94 -18.92
CA ILE A 10 -8.78 2.39 -18.03
C ILE A 10 -8.45 1.31 -17.00
N GLY A 11 -7.23 1.34 -16.45
CA GLY A 11 -6.75 0.33 -15.52
C GLY A 11 -6.37 -0.98 -16.21
N LYS A 12 -5.69 -1.86 -15.48
CA LYS A 12 -5.19 -3.14 -16.00
C LYS A 12 -6.32 -4.08 -16.44
N GLU A 13 -7.48 -3.92 -15.84
CA GLU A 13 -8.67 -4.73 -16.07
C GLU A 13 -9.54 -4.18 -17.21
N GLY A 14 -9.17 -3.03 -17.81
CA GLY A 14 -9.93 -2.39 -18.88
C GLY A 14 -11.31 -1.91 -18.44
N GLY A 15 -11.43 -1.49 -17.18
CA GLY A 15 -12.70 -1.11 -16.56
C GLY A 15 -13.19 0.29 -16.95
N ASN A 16 -14.27 0.70 -16.28
CA ASN A 16 -14.92 1.98 -16.44
C ASN A 16 -14.75 2.81 -15.16
N GLY A 17 -14.17 4.00 -15.30
CA GLY A 17 -14.07 4.99 -14.24
C GLY A 17 -15.11 6.09 -14.42
N GLU A 18 -15.68 6.54 -13.31
CA GLU A 18 -16.59 7.68 -13.28
C GLU A 18 -16.16 8.63 -12.18
N TYR A 19 -16.30 9.95 -12.38
CA TYR A 19 -16.06 10.93 -11.33
C TYR A 19 -17.02 12.12 -11.39
N ILE A 20 -17.14 12.78 -10.25
CA ILE A 20 -17.88 14.03 -10.07
C ILE A 20 -17.14 14.88 -9.04
N ASN A 21 -16.86 16.12 -9.40
CA ASN A 21 -16.31 17.11 -8.47
C ASN A 21 -17.44 17.96 -7.89
N HIS A 22 -17.19 18.58 -6.74
CA HIS A 22 -18.08 19.60 -6.17
C HIS A 22 -19.50 19.07 -5.87
N VAL A 23 -19.61 17.82 -5.36
CA VAL A 23 -20.90 17.12 -5.16
C VAL A 23 -21.84 17.90 -4.22
N GLU A 24 -21.28 18.52 -3.20
CA GLU A 24 -22.04 19.16 -2.13
C GLU A 24 -22.38 20.64 -2.43
N GLU A 25 -21.64 21.32 -3.32
CA GLU A 25 -22.07 22.62 -3.91
C GLU A 25 -23.40 22.44 -4.66
N THR A 26 -23.59 21.27 -5.29
CA THR A 26 -24.83 20.91 -5.99
C THR A 26 -26.00 20.62 -5.02
N ALA A 27 -25.70 20.23 -3.77
CA ALA A 27 -26.69 19.87 -2.74
C ALA A 27 -26.92 20.95 -1.67
N GLY A 28 -26.15 22.05 -1.69
CA GLY A 28 -26.27 23.18 -0.77
C GLY A 28 -25.71 22.90 0.63
N LYS A 29 -24.68 22.05 0.76
CA LYS A 29 -24.00 21.80 2.05
C LYS A 29 -22.70 22.61 2.18
N GLU A 30 -22.18 22.70 3.41
CA GLU A 30 -21.00 23.51 3.76
C GLU A 30 -19.66 22.90 3.31
N GLU A 31 -19.57 21.56 3.25
CA GLU A 31 -18.32 20.85 2.97
C GLU A 31 -18.36 20.25 1.57
N GLU A 32 -17.36 20.55 0.77
CA GLU A 32 -17.23 20.11 -0.61
C GLU A 32 -16.40 18.82 -0.72
N ALA A 33 -16.82 17.91 -1.61
CA ALA A 33 -16.13 16.65 -1.83
C ALA A 33 -16.18 16.22 -3.30
N ASP A 34 -15.10 15.58 -3.72
CA ASP A 34 -14.96 14.96 -5.03
C ASP A 34 -15.09 13.44 -4.87
N MET A 35 -15.81 12.81 -5.79
CA MET A 35 -16.09 11.38 -5.73
C MET A 35 -15.72 10.71 -7.05
N TYR A 36 -15.18 9.49 -6.95
CA TYR A 36 -14.97 8.64 -8.12
C TYR A 36 -15.30 7.19 -7.84
N ARG A 37 -15.62 6.49 -8.92
CA ARG A 37 -15.99 5.08 -8.94
C ARG A 37 -15.21 4.37 -10.03
N TYR A 38 -14.88 3.10 -9.79
CA TYR A 38 -14.30 2.21 -10.80
C TYR A 38 -15.06 0.88 -10.81
N ARG A 39 -15.41 0.41 -12.01
CA ARG A 39 -16.11 -0.85 -12.21
C ARG A 39 -15.44 -1.66 -13.33
N TYR A 40 -15.20 -2.94 -13.09
CA TYR A 40 -14.75 -3.87 -14.13
C TYR A 40 -15.42 -5.24 -13.97
N GLU A 41 -15.35 -6.05 -15.02
CA GLU A 41 -15.90 -7.41 -15.05
C GLU A 41 -14.77 -8.41 -15.28
N THR A 42 -14.78 -9.49 -14.52
CA THR A 42 -13.87 -10.64 -14.65
C THR A 42 -14.68 -11.91 -14.89
N GLU A 43 -14.03 -12.93 -15.43
CA GLU A 43 -14.61 -14.27 -15.56
C GLU A 43 -13.74 -15.23 -14.76
N GLU A 44 -14.29 -15.75 -13.65
CA GLU A 44 -13.67 -16.78 -12.82
C GLU A 44 -14.56 -18.03 -12.84
N ASP A 45 -13.96 -19.19 -13.11
CA ASP A 45 -14.66 -20.49 -13.20
C ASP A 45 -15.89 -20.52 -14.13
N GLY A 46 -15.92 -19.65 -15.16
CA GLY A 46 -17.03 -19.54 -16.11
C GLY A 46 -18.21 -18.70 -15.61
N GLU A 47 -18.09 -18.09 -14.42
CA GLU A 47 -19.03 -17.11 -13.89
C GLU A 47 -18.49 -15.69 -14.06
N LYS A 48 -19.38 -14.76 -14.43
CA LYS A 48 -19.03 -13.33 -14.54
C LYS A 48 -19.12 -12.69 -13.17
N GLU A 49 -18.01 -12.16 -12.71
CA GLU A 49 -17.94 -11.38 -11.48
C GLU A 49 -17.82 -9.88 -11.80
N ILE A 50 -18.57 -9.06 -11.08
CA ILE A 50 -18.57 -7.60 -11.24
C ILE A 50 -17.93 -7.01 -10.00
N HIS A 51 -16.85 -6.26 -10.20
CA HIS A 51 -16.18 -5.54 -9.13
C HIS A 51 -16.48 -4.05 -9.23
N GLU A 52 -16.87 -3.44 -8.12
CA GLU A 52 -17.16 -2.01 -8.02
C GLU A 52 -16.48 -1.41 -6.79
N PHE A 53 -15.86 -0.24 -6.98
CA PHE A 53 -15.15 0.50 -5.95
C PHE A 53 -15.56 1.96 -6.00
N GLN A 54 -15.73 2.59 -4.84
CA GLN A 54 -16.08 4.00 -4.73
C GLN A 54 -15.22 4.69 -3.68
N TRP A 55 -14.78 5.91 -3.98
CA TRP A 55 -13.89 6.70 -3.15
C TRP A 55 -14.35 8.16 -3.09
N ILE A 56 -13.91 8.83 -2.02
CA ILE A 56 -14.08 10.27 -1.79
C ILE A 56 -12.68 10.87 -1.64
N THR A 57 -12.47 12.04 -2.23
CA THR A 57 -11.20 12.76 -2.17
C THR A 57 -11.43 14.27 -2.13
N ASN A 58 -10.39 15.00 -1.71
CA ASN A 58 -10.30 16.45 -1.79
C ASN A 58 -9.36 16.90 -2.94
N ILE A 59 -8.96 15.96 -3.80
CA ILE A 59 -8.15 16.21 -4.97
C ILE A 59 -9.07 16.32 -6.18
N GLU A 60 -9.03 17.47 -6.85
CA GLU A 60 -9.80 17.71 -8.07
C GLU A 60 -9.57 16.60 -9.11
N LEU A 61 -10.66 15.94 -9.52
CA LEU A 61 -10.59 14.83 -10.47
C LEU A 61 -10.69 15.33 -11.89
N THR A 62 -9.91 14.73 -12.77
CA THR A 62 -9.90 15.02 -14.19
C THR A 62 -9.72 13.72 -14.96
N LYS A 63 -10.06 13.72 -16.24
CA LYS A 63 -9.77 12.59 -17.14
C LYS A 63 -8.30 12.14 -17.13
N LYS A 64 -7.38 13.03 -16.77
CA LYS A 64 -5.93 12.77 -16.79
C LYS A 64 -5.42 12.06 -15.54
N ASN A 65 -6.01 12.33 -14.37
CA ASN A 65 -5.56 11.76 -13.09
C ASN A 65 -6.45 10.63 -12.58
N LEU A 66 -7.63 10.39 -13.19
CA LEU A 66 -8.58 9.38 -12.75
C LEU A 66 -7.97 7.98 -12.63
N GLU A 67 -7.17 7.55 -13.60
CA GLU A 67 -6.54 6.23 -13.58
C GLU A 67 -5.53 6.09 -12.42
N GLU A 68 -4.69 7.11 -12.19
CA GLU A 68 -3.75 7.17 -11.07
C GLU A 68 -4.50 7.16 -9.71
N MET A 69 -5.61 7.88 -9.61
CA MET A 69 -6.45 7.92 -8.41
C MET A 69 -7.11 6.57 -8.12
N ILE A 70 -7.50 5.82 -9.16
CA ILE A 70 -8.01 4.46 -9.04
C ILE A 70 -6.90 3.51 -8.57
N GLU A 71 -5.70 3.59 -9.13
CA GLU A 71 -4.55 2.80 -8.68
C GLU A 71 -4.20 3.09 -7.21
N ALA A 72 -4.18 4.36 -6.81
CA ALA A 72 -3.94 4.77 -5.43
C ALA A 72 -5.03 4.24 -4.47
N GLY A 73 -6.31 4.37 -4.86
CA GLY A 73 -7.44 3.87 -4.09
C GLY A 73 -7.39 2.35 -3.89
N ARG A 74 -6.96 1.62 -4.93
CA ARG A 74 -6.70 0.17 -4.86
C ARG A 74 -5.47 -0.19 -4.05
N GLY A 75 -4.48 0.69 -3.99
CA GLY A 75 -3.31 0.53 -3.11
C GLY A 75 -3.70 0.30 -1.65
N ARG A 76 -4.75 0.97 -1.16
CA ARG A 76 -5.29 0.74 0.19
C ARG A 76 -5.78 -0.70 0.38
N TRP A 77 -6.51 -1.24 -0.59
CA TRP A 77 -6.98 -2.64 -0.55
C TRP A 77 -5.80 -3.62 -0.50
N LYS A 78 -4.74 -3.33 -1.27
CA LYS A 78 -3.52 -4.13 -1.25
C LYS A 78 -2.82 -4.11 0.12
N ILE A 79 -2.76 -2.96 0.79
CA ILE A 79 -2.20 -2.86 2.15
C ILE A 79 -2.97 -3.76 3.13
N GLU A 80 -4.29 -3.78 3.03
CA GLU A 80 -5.16 -4.61 3.88
C GLU A 80 -5.00 -6.10 3.58
N ASN A 81 -5.15 -6.49 2.32
CA ASN A 81 -5.20 -7.89 1.93
C ASN A 81 -3.84 -8.59 1.82
N GLU A 82 -2.77 -7.86 1.50
CA GLU A 82 -1.43 -8.44 1.44
C GLU A 82 -0.64 -8.11 2.71
N GLY A 83 -0.62 -6.85 3.14
CA GLY A 83 0.17 -6.39 4.28
C GLY A 83 -0.37 -6.93 5.61
N PHE A 84 -1.56 -6.50 6.00
CA PHE A 84 -2.13 -6.89 7.30
C PHE A 84 -2.47 -8.38 7.38
N ASN A 85 -2.95 -8.98 6.30
CA ASN A 85 -3.17 -10.43 6.26
C ASN A 85 -1.88 -11.22 6.47
N ASN A 86 -0.76 -10.80 5.88
CA ASN A 86 0.54 -11.46 6.10
C ASN A 86 1.05 -11.27 7.54
N GLN A 87 0.77 -10.13 8.16
CA GLN A 87 1.08 -9.92 9.58
C GLN A 87 0.27 -10.83 10.50
N LYS A 88 -1.01 -11.03 10.20
CA LYS A 88 -1.92 -11.86 11.00
C LYS A 88 -1.74 -13.36 10.78
N ASN A 89 -1.81 -13.79 9.52
CA ASN A 89 -1.93 -15.21 9.15
C ASN A 89 -0.66 -15.78 8.51
N GLY A 90 0.31 -14.93 8.17
CA GLY A 90 1.52 -15.33 7.46
C GLY A 90 2.71 -15.54 8.38
N ILE A 91 3.47 -14.47 8.61
CA ILE A 91 4.84 -14.55 9.15
C ILE A 91 4.91 -14.23 10.65
N TYR A 92 4.06 -13.32 11.14
CA TYR A 92 4.28 -12.68 12.44
C TYR A 92 3.24 -13.02 13.51
N ASP A 93 2.11 -13.63 13.14
CA ASP A 93 1.05 -14.05 14.06
C ASP A 93 0.67 -12.96 15.08
N ILE A 94 0.45 -11.73 14.60
CA ILE A 94 0.23 -10.57 15.48
C ILE A 94 -1.07 -10.65 16.30
N GLU A 95 -1.93 -11.61 16.00
CA GLU A 95 -3.14 -11.89 16.77
C GLU A 95 -2.84 -12.71 18.04
N HIS A 96 -1.66 -13.30 18.14
CA HIS A 96 -1.23 -14.05 19.31
C HIS A 96 -0.94 -13.15 20.51
N LEU A 97 -1.47 -13.53 21.67
CA LEU A 97 -1.23 -12.84 22.93
C LEU A 97 0.16 -13.20 23.50
N ASN A 98 1.17 -12.40 23.14
CA ASN A 98 2.57 -12.58 23.57
C ASN A 98 2.88 -12.16 25.01
N SER A 99 2.00 -11.41 25.67
CA SER A 99 2.17 -10.91 27.03
C SER A 99 0.82 -10.61 27.69
N ARG A 100 0.78 -10.63 29.02
CA ARG A 100 -0.38 -10.17 29.81
C ARG A 100 -0.28 -8.68 30.17
N ASP A 101 0.89 -8.07 29.97
CA ASP A 101 1.13 -6.65 30.17
C ASP A 101 0.86 -5.87 28.87
N SER A 102 -0.03 -4.88 28.93
CA SER A 102 -0.46 -4.12 27.75
C SER A 102 0.66 -3.29 27.12
N ASN A 103 1.62 -2.81 27.90
CA ASN A 103 2.75 -2.04 27.36
C ASN A 103 3.74 -2.98 26.68
N ALA A 104 4.01 -4.14 27.26
CA ALA A 104 4.82 -5.18 26.62
C ALA A 104 4.20 -5.63 25.29
N MET A 105 2.88 -5.80 25.22
CA MET A 105 2.18 -6.11 23.96
C MET A 105 2.37 -5.01 22.90
N LYS A 106 2.19 -3.73 23.29
CA LYS A 106 2.41 -2.59 22.37
C LYS A 106 3.85 -2.54 21.87
N ASN A 107 4.81 -2.73 22.76
CA ASN A 107 6.23 -2.71 22.40
C ASN A 107 6.56 -3.84 21.42
N HIS A 108 6.06 -5.06 21.67
CA HIS A 108 6.24 -6.16 20.75
C HIS A 108 5.61 -5.88 19.39
N TYR A 109 4.38 -5.36 19.35
CA TYR A 109 3.73 -4.97 18.10
C TYR A 109 4.58 -3.97 17.30
N LEU A 110 5.09 -2.91 17.95
CA LEU A 110 5.94 -1.91 17.29
C LEU A 110 7.24 -2.51 16.73
N ILE A 111 7.88 -3.42 17.48
CA ILE A 111 9.07 -4.13 17.00
C ILE A 111 8.73 -4.99 15.79
N THR A 112 7.59 -5.68 15.80
CA THR A 112 7.10 -6.46 14.66
C THR A 112 6.84 -5.57 13.45
N GLN A 113 6.26 -4.38 13.62
CA GLN A 113 6.09 -3.43 12.49
C GLN A 113 7.44 -3.00 11.89
N ILE A 114 8.44 -2.71 12.72
CA ILE A 114 9.79 -2.35 12.24
C ILE A 114 10.41 -3.53 11.48
N ALA A 115 10.35 -4.74 12.04
CA ALA A 115 10.86 -5.94 11.39
C ALA A 115 10.18 -6.18 10.03
N ASP A 116 8.87 -5.99 9.96
CA ASP A 116 8.12 -6.15 8.73
C ASP A 116 8.46 -5.09 7.69
N ILE A 117 8.62 -3.82 8.06
CA ILE A 117 9.07 -2.77 7.13
C ILE A 117 10.43 -3.11 6.53
N VAL A 118 11.40 -3.54 7.35
CA VAL A 118 12.73 -3.95 6.85
C VAL A 118 12.61 -5.14 5.89
N MET A 119 11.79 -6.13 6.23
CA MET A 119 11.54 -7.29 5.37
C MET A 119 10.89 -6.88 4.05
N GLN A 120 9.86 -6.04 4.07
CA GLN A 120 9.16 -5.57 2.88
C GLN A 120 10.09 -4.77 1.95
N ILE A 121 10.93 -3.89 2.50
CA ILE A 121 11.94 -3.16 1.71
C ILE A 121 12.91 -4.13 1.05
N TYR A 122 13.45 -5.09 1.81
CA TYR A 122 14.37 -6.09 1.29
C TYR A 122 13.74 -6.93 0.17
N LEU A 123 12.50 -7.38 0.38
CA LEU A 123 11.74 -8.17 -0.59
C LEU A 123 11.40 -7.37 -1.86
N SER A 124 11.14 -6.07 -1.73
CA SER A 124 10.82 -5.19 -2.87
C SER A 124 12.07 -4.84 -3.70
N PHE A 125 13.23 -4.68 -3.04
CA PHE A 125 14.46 -4.23 -3.68
C PHE A 125 15.28 -5.37 -4.33
N SER A 126 14.91 -6.64 -4.13
CA SER A 126 15.63 -7.80 -4.67
C SER A 126 14.83 -8.55 -5.74
N PRO A 127 14.78 -8.07 -7.00
CA PRO A 127 14.09 -8.77 -8.10
C PRO A 127 14.70 -10.15 -8.37
N LEU A 128 16.03 -10.27 -8.21
CA LEU A 128 16.80 -11.50 -8.38
C LEU A 128 16.35 -12.63 -7.43
N ARG A 129 15.75 -12.30 -6.29
CA ARG A 129 15.27 -13.32 -5.34
C ARG A 129 14.12 -14.15 -5.92
N LYS A 130 13.21 -13.54 -6.68
CA LYS A 130 12.11 -14.26 -7.34
C LYS A 130 12.65 -15.24 -8.37
N GLU A 131 13.73 -14.87 -9.05
CA GLU A 131 14.42 -15.73 -10.03
C GLU A 131 15.16 -16.90 -9.37
N ILE A 132 15.72 -16.70 -8.18
CA ILE A 132 16.48 -17.73 -7.43
C ILE A 132 15.55 -18.64 -6.59
N GLY A 133 14.28 -18.27 -6.40
CA GLY A 133 13.31 -19.08 -5.65
C GLY A 133 13.61 -19.20 -4.14
N GLN A 134 14.29 -18.21 -3.56
CA GLN A 134 14.71 -18.28 -2.16
C GLN A 134 13.51 -18.19 -1.20
N SER A 135 13.42 -19.09 -0.22
CA SER A 135 12.35 -19.07 0.79
C SER A 135 12.46 -17.88 1.75
N ILE A 136 11.35 -17.49 2.38
CA ILE A 136 11.31 -16.39 3.39
C ILE A 136 12.27 -16.69 4.55
N LYS A 137 12.32 -17.95 5.00
CA LYS A 137 13.23 -18.39 6.06
C LYS A 137 14.70 -18.19 5.69
N ASN A 138 15.10 -18.61 4.49
CA ASN A 138 16.49 -18.48 4.04
C ASN A 138 16.88 -17.00 3.87
N THR A 139 15.94 -16.19 3.42
CA THR A 139 16.11 -14.73 3.33
C THR A 139 16.28 -14.07 4.68
N SER A 140 15.43 -14.40 5.66
CA SER A 140 15.56 -13.88 7.03
C SER A 140 16.90 -14.29 7.66
N SER A 141 17.32 -15.55 7.51
CA SER A 141 18.63 -16.01 7.97
C SER A 141 19.80 -15.28 7.32
N GLY A 142 19.72 -15.04 6.00
CA GLY A 142 20.74 -14.28 5.27
C GLY A 142 20.83 -12.83 5.74
N LEU A 143 19.69 -12.18 5.94
CA LEU A 143 19.63 -10.81 6.47
C LEU A 143 20.24 -10.74 7.89
N LEU A 144 19.89 -11.69 8.76
CA LEU A 144 20.43 -11.78 10.11
C LEU A 144 21.96 -11.96 10.11
N GLU A 145 22.48 -12.84 9.26
CA GLU A 145 23.93 -13.01 9.12
C GLU A 145 24.59 -11.78 8.55
N SER A 146 23.91 -11.03 7.66
CA SER A 146 24.42 -9.76 7.16
C SER A 146 24.61 -8.75 8.28
N PHE A 147 23.61 -8.55 9.14
CA PHE A 147 23.71 -7.65 10.29
C PHE A 147 24.80 -8.07 11.30
N ARG A 148 25.10 -9.37 11.40
CA ARG A 148 26.14 -9.86 12.30
C ARG A 148 27.56 -9.67 11.76
N ARG A 149 27.74 -9.74 10.44
CA ARG A 149 29.06 -9.83 9.81
C ARG A 149 29.48 -8.56 9.08
N HIS A 150 28.53 -7.82 8.52
CA HIS A 150 28.81 -6.60 7.78
C HIS A 150 28.59 -5.41 8.71
N THR A 151 29.68 -4.73 9.04
CA THR A 151 29.62 -3.46 9.76
C THR A 151 29.31 -2.37 8.75
N VAL A 152 28.33 -1.52 9.08
CA VAL A 152 28.05 -0.32 8.29
C VAL A 152 29.22 0.64 8.48
N THR A 153 29.87 1.01 7.39
CA THR A 153 31.01 1.94 7.39
C THR A 153 30.57 3.36 7.05
N ASP A 154 31.43 4.33 7.30
CA ASP A 154 31.16 5.74 6.96
C ASP A 154 30.93 5.93 5.44
N GLU A 155 31.54 5.11 4.59
CA GLU A 155 31.33 5.12 3.15
C GLU A 155 29.90 4.70 2.78
N ASP A 156 29.36 3.67 3.45
CA ASP A 156 28.01 3.13 3.23
C ASP A 156 26.89 4.12 3.58
N VAL A 157 27.18 5.16 4.37
CA VAL A 157 26.23 6.19 4.80
C VAL A 157 26.60 7.59 4.30
N SER A 158 27.70 7.71 3.54
CA SER A 158 28.22 9.00 3.05
C SER A 158 27.18 9.80 2.26
N TYR A 159 26.30 9.14 1.50
CA TYR A 159 25.23 9.77 0.72
C TYR A 159 24.04 10.27 1.57
N ILE A 160 23.86 9.76 2.80
CA ILE A 160 22.77 10.16 3.69
C ILE A 160 22.95 11.62 4.11
N SER A 161 24.20 12.04 4.37
CA SER A 161 24.53 13.42 4.73
C SER A 161 24.14 14.45 3.65
N LYS A 162 24.09 14.04 2.38
CA LYS A 162 23.81 14.93 1.24
C LYS A 162 22.31 15.22 1.08
N TYR A 163 21.44 14.30 1.50
CA TYR A 163 19.98 14.39 1.31
C TYR A 163 19.18 14.49 2.62
N THR A 164 19.83 14.35 3.78
CA THR A 164 19.20 14.41 5.11
C THR A 164 19.50 15.73 5.82
N THR A 165 19.87 16.79 5.10
CA THR A 165 19.74 18.17 5.60
C THR A 165 18.27 18.52 5.67
N VAL A 166 17.54 17.84 6.57
CA VAL A 166 16.25 18.27 7.05
C VAL A 166 16.54 19.58 7.78
N TYR A 167 16.06 20.69 7.22
CA TYR A 167 16.08 21.99 7.88
C TYR A 167 15.26 21.85 9.17
N LEU A 168 15.95 21.54 10.27
CA LEU A 168 15.44 21.75 11.61
C LEU A 168 15.69 23.22 11.93
N GLU A 169 14.84 24.09 11.38
CA GLU A 169 14.62 25.44 11.90
C GLU A 169 13.51 25.40 12.96
#